data_AF-A0A7Z9P4I6-F1
#
_entry.id   AF-A0A7Z9P4I6-F1
#
_cell.length_a   1.000
_cell.length_b   1.000
_cell.length_c   1.000
_cell.angle_alpha   90.00
_cell.angle_beta   90.00
_cell.angle_gamma   90.00
#
_symmetry.space_group_name_H-M   'P 1'
#
loop_
_entity.id
_entity.type
_entity.pdbx_description
1 polymer ?
#
loop_
_entity_poly.entity_id
_entity_poly.type
_entity_poly.pdbx_seq_one_letter_code
_entity_poly.pdbx_strand_id
1 'polypeptide(L)' 'MTETAKVDGRLVALHWPRNATEATMAVDTTKLLEATAEIEDSAGVTHRIEVLVGWDADYLVGKDVVTSSTDNGVVLSEK' A
#
# COMPACT_ATOMS: atom_id res chain seq x y z
N MET A 1 -21.85 3.22 1.72
CA MET A 1 -20.96 2.10 2.07
C MET A 1 -20.07 1.89 0.86
N THR A 2 -18.86 2.43 0.88
CA THR A 2 -17.87 2.19 -0.18
C THR A 2 -17.30 0.81 0.07
N GLU A 3 -17.74 -0.18 -0.71
CA GLU A 3 -17.05 -1.45 -0.84
C GLU A 3 -15.62 -1.13 -1.31
N THR A 4 -14.68 -1.16 -0.37
CA THR A 4 -13.27 -1.01 -0.70
C THR A 4 -12.85 -2.30 -1.39
N ALA A 5 -12.97 -2.30 -2.72
CA ALA A 5 -12.73 -3.45 -3.55
C ALA A 5 -11.32 -4.00 -3.25
N LYS A 6 -11.26 -5.32 -3.04
CA LYS A 6 -10.00 -6.05 -3.03
C LYS A 6 -9.37 -5.87 -4.41
N VAL A 7 -8.21 -5.25 -4.45
CA VAL A 7 -7.43 -5.05 -5.68
C VAL A 7 -6.23 -5.98 -5.60
N ASP A 8 -6.10 -6.83 -6.61
CA ASP A 8 -4.96 -7.71 -6.79
C ASP A 8 -4.27 -7.42 -8.12
N GLY A 9 -2.94 -7.44 -8.09
CA GLY A 9 -2.15 -7.06 -9.24
C GLY A 9 -0.71 -6.73 -8.86
N ARG A 10 0.02 -6.13 -9.79
CA ARG A 10 1.43 -5.78 -9.59
C ARG A 10 1.55 -4.39 -8.98
N LEU A 11 2.33 -4.25 -7.91
CA LEU A 11 2.64 -2.93 -7.35
C LEU A 11 3.59 -2.19 -8.30
N VAL A 12 3.13 -1.10 -8.89
CA VAL A 12 3.91 -0.27 -9.82
C VAL A 12 4.70 0.79 -9.08
N ALA A 13 4.07 1.44 -8.10
CA ALA A 13 4.70 2.47 -7.29
C ALA A 13 4.09 2.53 -5.89
N LEU A 14 4.90 2.97 -4.92
CA LEU A 14 4.47 3.28 -3.57
C LEU A 14 4.88 4.72 -3.27
N HIS A 15 3.92 5.57 -2.91
CA HIS A 15 4.15 6.97 -2.62
C HIS A 15 3.93 7.24 -1.15
N TRP A 16 5.00 7.61 -0.46
CA TRP A 16 4.93 8.06 0.92
C TRP A 16 4.46 9.52 1.01
N PRO A 17 3.60 9.87 1.99
CA PRO A 17 3.14 11.25 2.15
C PRO A 17 4.32 12.21 2.35
N ARG A 18 4.29 13.41 1.76
CA ARG A 18 5.38 14.39 1.94
C ARG A 18 5.55 14.88 3.38
N ASN A 19 4.49 14.79 4.19
CA ASN A 19 4.54 15.08 5.63
C ASN A 19 5.04 13.88 6.45
N ALA A 20 5.20 12.71 5.83
CA ALA A 20 5.81 11.54 6.44
C ALA A 20 7.34 11.67 6.46
N THR A 21 7.89 12.86 6.70
CA THR A 21 9.28 13.05 7.13
C THR A 21 9.57 12.19 8.38
N GLU A 22 8.53 11.82 9.13
CA GLU A 22 8.54 10.81 10.20
C GLU A 22 8.61 9.35 9.74
N ALA A 23 8.30 8.98 8.48
CA ALA A 23 8.46 7.61 7.97
C ALA A 23 9.93 7.22 7.81
N THR A 24 10.78 8.17 7.40
CA THR A 24 12.25 8.00 7.39
C THR A 24 12.86 7.96 8.80
N MET A 25 12.10 8.35 9.84
CA MET A 25 12.53 8.37 11.23
C MET A 25 11.50 7.67 12.15
N ALA A 26 10.83 6.61 11.66
CA ALA A 26 9.91 5.87 12.48
C ALA A 26 10.70 5.25 13.64
N VAL A 27 10.60 5.86 14.82
CA VAL A 27 11.20 5.37 16.07
C VAL A 27 10.64 3.98 16.42
N ASP A 28 9.50 3.62 15.81
CA ASP A 28 8.80 2.36 15.98
C ASP A 28 8.52 1.71 14.60
N THR A 29 9.41 0.79 14.22
CA THR A 29 9.34 0.02 12.96
C THR A 29 8.21 -1.01 12.93
N THR A 30 7.45 -1.15 14.02
CA THR A 30 6.34 -2.11 14.12
C THR A 30 5.00 -1.53 13.67
N LYS A 31 4.92 -0.21 13.47
CA LYS A 31 3.68 0.46 13.08
C LYS A 31 3.49 0.46 11.56
N LEU A 32 2.24 0.26 11.16
CA LEU A 32 1.83 0.49 9.77
C LEU A 32 1.70 2.01 9.53
N LEU A 33 2.13 2.43 8.35
CA LEU A 33 2.15 3.81 7.89
C LEU A 33 1.25 3.95 6.67
N GLU A 34 0.61 5.12 6.57
CA GLU A 34 -0.21 5.46 5.41
C GLU A 34 0.69 5.76 4.21
N ALA A 35 0.40 5.12 3.08
CA ALA A 35 1.02 5.33 1.79
C ALA A 35 -0.03 5.27 0.68
N THR A 36 0.30 5.76 -0.50
CA THR A 36 -0.52 5.57 -1.69
C THR A 36 0.12 4.54 -2.61
N ALA A 37 -0.54 3.40 -2.79
CA ALA A 37 -0.12 2.35 -3.70
C ALA A 37 -0.73 2.54 -5.09
N GLU A 38 0.08 2.34 -6.12
CA GLU A 38 -0.36 2.20 -7.51
C GLU A 38 -0.24 0.73 -7.92
N ILE A 39 -1.38 0.07 -8.15
CA ILE A 39 -1.46 -1.36 -8.44
C ILE A 39 -2.04 -1.55 -9.84
N GLU A 40 -1.30 -2.20 -10.73
CA GLU A 40 -1.78 -2.60 -12.06
C GLU A 40 -2.45 -3.97 -11.97
N ASP A 41 -3.76 -4.01 -12.24
CA ASP A 41 -4.52 -5.25 -12.24
C ASP A 41 -4.26 -6.11 -13.50
N SER A 42 -4.79 -7.33 -13.51
CA SER A 42 -4.66 -8.24 -14.65
C SER A 42 -5.32 -7.76 -15.95
N ALA A 43 -6.19 -6.74 -15.88
CA ALA A 43 -6.79 -6.09 -17.04
C ALA A 43 -5.93 -4.93 -17.58
N GLY A 44 -4.79 -4.64 -16.93
CA GLY A 44 -3.89 -3.54 -17.29
C GLY A 44 -4.37 -2.18 -16.80
N VAL A 45 -5.29 -2.14 -15.82
CA VAL A 45 -5.78 -0.89 -15.21
C VAL A 45 -4.97 -0.59 -13.96
N THR A 46 -4.39 0.61 -13.91
CA THR A 46 -3.69 1.10 -12.72
C THR A 46 -4.67 1.72 -11.73
N HIS A 47 -4.78 1.13 -10.55
CA HIS A 47 -5.56 1.63 -9.43
C HIS A 47 -4.66 2.38 -8.46
N ARG A 48 -5.12 3.54 -7.98
CA ARG A 48 -4.42 4.32 -6.95
C ARG A 48 -5.21 4.28 -5.65
N ILE A 49 -4.64 3.69 -4.62
CA ILE A 49 -5.35 3.36 -3.37
C ILE A 49 -4.50 3.78 -2.17
N GLU A 50 -5.14 4.35 -1.16
CA GLU A 50 -4.52 4.61 0.13
C GLU A 50 -4.43 3.30 0.92
N VAL A 51 -3.22 2.96 1.38
CA VAL A 51 -2.90 1.70 2.04
C VAL A 51 -2.08 1.94 3.31
N LEU A 52 -2.17 1.00 4.22
CA LEU A 52 -1.39 0.89 5.44
C LEU A 52 -0.32 -0.18 5.23
N VAL A 53 0.95 0.22 5.35
CA VAL A 53 2.10 -0.63 5.04
C VAL A 53 3.25 -0.42 6.02
N GLY A 54 4.09 -1.44 6.18
CA GLY A 54 5.33 -1.31 6.95
C GLY A 54 6.30 -0.33 6.29
N TRP A 55 7.18 0.29 7.09
CA TRP A 55 8.18 1.26 6.61
C TRP A 55 9.12 0.71 5.52
N ASP A 56 9.29 -0.61 5.46
CA ASP A 56 10.14 -1.31 4.49
C ASP A 56 9.39 -1.72 3.22
N ALA A 57 8.10 -1.40 3.09
CA ALA A 57 7.23 -1.87 2.00
C ALA A 57 7.65 -1.44 0.58
N ASP A 58 8.66 -0.59 0.44
CA ASP A 58 9.30 -0.32 -0.86
C ASP A 58 9.82 -1.60 -1.54
N TYR A 59 10.15 -2.66 -0.78
CA TYR A 59 10.56 -3.95 -1.38
C TYR A 59 9.45 -4.65 -2.17
N LEU A 60 8.18 -4.27 -1.95
CA LEU A 60 7.04 -4.82 -2.67
C LEU A 60 6.90 -4.24 -4.08
N VAL A 61 7.59 -3.12 -4.39
CA VAL A 61 7.49 -2.47 -5.70
C VAL A 61 8.01 -3.42 -6.78
N GLY A 62 7.17 -3.67 -7.78
CA GLY A 62 7.41 -4.61 -8.86
C GLY A 62 6.91 -6.03 -8.60
N LYS A 63 6.44 -6.36 -7.39
CA LYS A 63 5.87 -7.67 -7.04
C LYS A 63 4.35 -7.71 -7.18
N ASP A 64 3.80 -8.91 -7.23
CA ASP A 64 2.36 -9.13 -7.11
C ASP A 64 1.92 -8.94 -5.65
N VAL A 65 0.90 -8.11 -5.48
CA VAL A 65 0.36 -7.70 -4.20
C VAL A 65 -1.15 -7.84 -4.17
N VAL A 66 -1.70 -7.83 -2.97
CA VAL A 66 -3.13 -7.83 -2.72
C VAL A 66 -3.47 -6.83 -1.63
N THR A 67 -4.54 -6.08 -1.83
CA THR A 67 -5.11 -5.23 -0.78
C THR A 67 -6.12 -5.99 0.04
N SER A 68 -6.15 -5.75 1.35
CA SER A 68 -7.16 -6.33 2.24
C SER A 68 -7.73 -5.24 3.15
N SER A 69 -9.04 -5.09 3.16
CA SER A 69 -9.69 -4.13 4.06
C SER A 69 -9.78 -4.71 5.47
N THR A 70 -9.34 -3.91 6.43
CA THR A 70 -9.40 -4.15 7.87
C THR A 70 -10.18 -3.02 8.53
N ASP A 71 -10.54 -3.17 9.81
CA ASP A 71 -11.22 -2.12 10.58
C ASP A 71 -10.41 -0.81 10.68
N ASN A 72 -9.09 -0.89 10.48
CA ASN A 72 -8.18 0.25 10.54
C ASN A 72 -7.92 0.90 9.17
N GLY A 73 -8.30 0.26 8.06
CA GLY A 73 -8.00 0.70 6.71
C GLY A 73 -7.60 -0.44 5.78
N VAL A 74 -7.07 -0.09 4.61
CA VAL A 74 -6.64 -1.07 3.60
C VAL A 74 -5.18 -1.43 3.84
N VAL A 75 -4.86 -2.70 4.03
CA VAL A 75 -3.48 -3.18 4.18
C VAL A 75 -3.00 -3.75 2.84
N LEU A 76 -1.74 -3.46 2.47
CA LEU A 76 -1.09 -4.09 1.33
C LEU A 76 -0.25 -5.28 1.80
N SER A 77 -0.28 -6.39 1.06
CA SER A 77 0.57 -7.55 1.33
C SER A 77 1.03 -8.18 0.03
N GLU A 78 2.19 -8.85 0.06
CA GLU A 78 2.63 -9.73 -1.03
C GLU A 78 1.61 -10.86 -1.24
N LYS A 79 1.37 -11.21 -2.50
CA LYS A 79 0.42 -12.27 -2.88
C LYS A 79 1.01 -13.67 -2.72
#